data_AF-A0A5N1L0H6-F1
#
_entry.id   AF-A0A5N1L0H6-F1
#
_cell.length_a   1.000
_cell.length_b   1.000
_cell.length_c   1.000
_cell.angle_alpha   90.00
_cell.angle_beta   90.00
_cell.angle_gamma   90.00
#
_symmetry.space_group_name_H-M   'P 1'
#
loop_
_entity.id
_entity.type
_entity.pdbx_description
1 polymer ?
#
loop_
_entity_poly.entity_id
_entity_poly.type
_entity_poly.pdbx_seq_one_letter_code
_entity_poly.pdbx_strand_id
1 'polypeptide(L)'
;MRTIGCYIWYHRRFVTFVAVGVYEELLFRGYLITNITEERTWFERVRGTAAVGLATLFTSVVFGVAHAGNPNATLARSVPLVERKEDDIIKPLINFE
;
A
#
# COMPACT_ATOMS: atom_id res chain seq x y z
N MET A 1 -10.63 28.45 20.70
CA MET A 1 -9.27 28.26 20.15
C MET A 1 -8.91 26.81 19.78
N ARG A 2 -9.45 25.76 20.43
CA ARG A 2 -9.13 24.35 20.08
C ARG A 2 -9.64 23.88 18.70
N THR A 3 -10.81 24.32 18.26
CA THR A 3 -11.46 23.83 17.02
C THR A 3 -10.78 24.30 15.73
N ILE A 4 -10.31 25.55 15.70
CA ILE A 4 -9.55 26.11 14.56
C ILE A 4 -8.24 25.32 14.36
N GLY A 5 -7.57 24.97 15.47
CA GLY A 5 -6.38 24.11 15.42
C GLY A 5 -6.68 22.72 14.83
N CYS A 6 -7.78 22.09 15.23
CA CYS A 6 -8.19 20.80 14.66
C CYS A 6 -8.45 20.90 13.16
N TYR A 7 -9.17 21.93 12.71
CA TYR A 7 -9.47 22.15 11.29
C TYR A 7 -8.19 22.29 10.45
N ILE A 8 -7.24 23.12 10.89
CA ILE A 8 -5.94 23.29 10.22
C ILE A 8 -5.18 21.95 10.16
N TRP A 9 -5.21 21.17 11.25
CA TRP A 9 -4.60 19.84 11.29
C TRP A 9 -5.22 18.87 10.28
N TYR A 10 -6.55 18.83 10.17
CA TYR A 10 -7.26 17.97 9.22
C TYR A 10 -6.97 18.38 7.78
N HIS A 11 -7.07 19.66 7.44
CA HIS A 11 -6.81 20.15 6.09
C HIS A 11 -5.37 19.89 5.66
N ARG A 12 -4.40 20.12 6.55
CA ARG A 12 -2.99 19.80 6.27
C ARG A 12 -2.80 18.32 5.96
N ARG A 13 -3.36 17.43 6.79
CA ARG A 13 -3.28 15.97 6.57
C ARG A 13 -3.93 15.56 5.26
N PHE A 14 -5.11 16.10 4.96
CA PHE A 14 -5.82 15.83 3.72
C PHE A 14 -4.98 16.18 2.50
N VAL A 15 -4.45 17.41 2.45
CA VAL A 15 -3.58 17.85 1.33
C VAL A 15 -2.34 16.98 1.22
N THR A 16 -1.72 16.61 2.34
CA THR A 16 -0.57 15.68 2.34
C THR A 16 -0.93 14.32 1.74
N PHE A 17 -2.04 13.70 2.15
CA PHE A 17 -2.45 12.39 1.61
C PHE A 17 -2.85 12.45 0.14
N VAL A 18 -3.48 13.54 -0.31
CA VAL A 18 -3.77 13.75 -1.74
C VAL A 18 -2.46 13.87 -2.53
N ALA A 19 -1.51 14.68 -2.07
CA ALA A 19 -0.23 14.84 -2.74
C ALA A 19 0.57 13.53 -2.79
N VAL A 20 0.61 12.79 -1.68
CA VAL A 20 1.24 11.46 -1.61
C VAL A 20 0.55 10.48 -2.56
N GLY A 21 -0.78 10.41 -2.56
CA GLY A 21 -1.53 9.52 -3.45
C GLY A 21 -1.29 9.83 -4.93
N VAL A 22 -1.24 11.11 -5.31
CA VAL A 22 -0.89 11.51 -6.70
C VAL A 22 0.55 11.10 -7.03
N TYR A 23 1.49 11.37 -6.13
CA TYR A 23 2.89 11.00 -6.32
C TYR A 23 3.08 9.48 -6.48
N GLU A 24 2.45 8.69 -5.61
CA GLU A 24 2.53 7.23 -5.63
C GLU A 24 1.90 6.65 -6.89
N GLU A 25 0.72 7.13 -7.29
CA GLU A 25 0.05 6.66 -8.51
C GLU A 25 0.90 6.93 -9.76
N LEU A 26 1.45 8.14 -9.88
CA LEU A 26 2.32 8.51 -10.99
C LEU A 26 3.62 7.71 -10.99
N LEU A 27 4.23 7.49 -9.83
CA LEU A 27 5.49 6.74 -9.73
C LEU A 27 5.29 5.24 -10.01
N PHE A 28 4.35 4.60 -9.32
CA PHE A 28 4.21 3.13 -9.39
C PHE A 28 3.44 2.69 -10.62
N ARG A 29 2.33 3.33 -10.95
CA ARG A 29 1.49 2.92 -12.10
C ARG A 29 1.82 3.69 -13.37
N GLY A 30 2.10 5.00 -13.26
CA GLY A 30 2.43 5.84 -14.41
C GLY A 30 3.84 5.61 -14.96
N TYR A 31 4.84 5.48 -14.10
CA TYR A 31 6.25 5.37 -14.50
C TYR A 31 6.78 3.94 -14.43
N LEU A 32 6.72 3.27 -13.27
CA LEU A 32 7.33 1.95 -13.11
C LEU A 32 6.62 0.88 -13.96
N ILE A 33 5.30 0.71 -13.84
CA ILE A 33 4.58 -0.29 -14.65
C ILE A 33 4.74 0.01 -16.14
N THR A 34 4.62 1.27 -16.56
CA THR A 34 4.76 1.65 -17.97
C THR A 34 6.15 1.30 -18.50
N ASN A 35 7.22 1.73 -17.83
CA ASN A 35 8.58 1.45 -18.30
C ASN A 35 8.91 -0.05 -18.29
N ILE A 36 8.54 -0.78 -17.23
CA ILE A 36 8.76 -2.23 -17.14
C ILE A 36 7.99 -2.96 -18.25
N THR A 37 6.79 -2.48 -18.60
CA THR A 37 5.97 -3.09 -19.65
C THR A 37 6.34 -2.63 -21.05
N GLU A 38 6.97 -1.47 -21.23
CA GLU A 38 7.52 -1.00 -22.51
C GLU A 38 8.86 -1.67 -22.82
N GLU A 39 9.67 -2.00 -21.81
CA GLU A 39 10.88 -2.82 -21.90
C GLU A 39 10.61 -4.29 -22.32
N ARG A 40 9.40 -4.62 -22.83
CA ARG A 40 9.06 -5.88 -23.54
C ARG A 40 10.11 -6.29 -24.58
N THR A 41 10.89 -5.36 -25.09
CA THR A 41 11.98 -5.59 -26.05
C THR A 41 13.03 -6.57 -25.54
N TRP A 42 13.29 -6.69 -24.23
CA TRP A 42 14.26 -7.67 -23.71
C TRP A 42 13.74 -9.11 -23.67
N PHE A 43 12.42 -9.29 -23.62
CA PHE A 43 11.77 -10.60 -23.55
C PHE A 43 10.63 -10.67 -24.58
N GLU A 44 10.98 -10.79 -25.87
CA GLU A 44 10.05 -10.89 -27.01
C GLU A 44 8.96 -11.98 -26.88
N ARG A 45 9.04 -12.84 -25.85
CA ARG A 45 8.13 -13.96 -25.59
C ARG A 45 6.97 -13.66 -24.63
N VAL A 46 6.93 -12.52 -23.94
CA VAL A 46 5.87 -12.26 -22.96
C VAL A 46 4.70 -11.51 -23.60
N ARG A 47 3.51 -12.13 -23.60
CA ARG A 47 2.28 -11.50 -24.07
C ARG A 47 2.02 -10.20 -23.30
N GLY A 48 1.62 -9.16 -24.02
CA GLY A 48 0.69 -8.09 -23.59
C GLY A 48 0.41 -7.98 -22.08
N THR A 49 -0.66 -8.68 -21.73
CA THR A 49 -1.27 -8.76 -20.41
C THR A 49 -0.40 -9.42 -19.36
N ALA A 50 0.42 -10.41 -19.72
CA ALA A 50 1.31 -11.08 -18.77
C ALA A 50 2.42 -10.14 -18.27
N ALA A 51 2.97 -9.30 -19.16
CA ALA A 51 3.97 -8.30 -18.77
C ALA A 51 3.39 -7.27 -17.79
N VAL A 52 2.17 -6.80 -18.05
CA VAL A 52 1.46 -5.87 -17.14
C VAL A 52 1.20 -6.53 -15.80
N GLY A 53 0.78 -7.80 -15.79
CA GLY A 53 0.59 -8.57 -14.56
C GLY A 53 1.87 -8.72 -13.73
N LEU A 54 2.99 -9.08 -14.38
CA LEU A 54 4.28 -9.21 -13.71
C LEU A 54 4.82 -7.86 -13.20
N ALA A 55 4.71 -6.79 -14.00
CA ALA A 55 5.08 -5.45 -13.57
C ALA A 55 4.22 -4.98 -12.39
N THR A 56 2.93 -5.30 -12.39
CA THR A 56 2.02 -5.00 -11.28
C THR A 56 2.43 -5.76 -10.02
N LEU A 57 2.72 -7.06 -10.12
CA LEU A 57 3.19 -7.86 -8.98
C LEU A 57 4.50 -7.31 -8.41
N PHE A 58 5.48 -7.02 -9.27
CA PHE A 58 6.76 -6.46 -8.88
C PHE A 58 6.59 -5.10 -8.17
N THR A 59 5.86 -4.17 -8.79
CA THR A 59 5.63 -2.84 -8.20
C THR A 59 4.81 -2.90 -6.92
N SER A 60 3.92 -3.89 -6.75
CA SER A 60 3.20 -4.13 -5.49
C SER A 60 4.15 -4.52 -4.35
N VAL A 61 5.16 -5.37 -4.63
CA VAL A 61 6.18 -5.75 -3.64
C VAL A 61 7.03 -4.53 -3.26
N VAL A 62 7.50 -3.77 -4.24
CA VAL A 62 8.30 -2.55 -4.01
C VAL A 62 7.49 -1.54 -3.19
N PHE A 63 6.21 -1.35 -3.51
CA PHE A 63 5.30 -0.48 -2.77
C PHE A 63 5.15 -0.94 -1.30
N GLY A 64 4.99 -2.24 -1.07
CA GLY A 64 4.92 -2.81 0.28
C GLY A 64 6.21 -2.58 1.09
N VAL A 65 7.38 -2.79 0.47
CA VAL A 65 8.69 -2.56 1.12
C VAL A 65 8.90 -1.08 1.44
N ALA A 66 8.53 -0.17 0.54
CA ALA A 66 8.60 1.27 0.77
C ALA A 66 7.80 1.71 2.02
N HIS A 67 6.77 0.93 2.38
CA HIS A 67 5.93 1.16 3.53
C HIS A 67 6.28 0.32 4.77
N ALA A 68 7.32 -0.51 4.73
CA ALA A 68 7.70 -1.39 5.84
C ALA A 68 8.08 -0.62 7.12
N GLY A 69 8.51 0.64 7.00
CA GLY A 69 8.79 1.53 8.14
C GLY A 69 7.54 2.14 8.78
N ASN A 70 6.34 1.93 8.21
CA ASN A 70 5.10 2.42 8.78
C ASN A 70 4.57 1.42 9.84
N PRO A 71 4.54 1.77 11.14
CA PRO A 71 4.08 0.86 12.19
C PRO A 71 2.59 0.48 12.05
N ASN A 72 1.81 1.19 11.23
CA ASN A 72 0.44 0.82 10.89
C ASN A 72 0.32 -0.17 9.72
N ALA A 73 1.43 -0.48 9.03
CA ALA A 73 1.50 -1.35 7.86
C ALA A 73 2.01 -2.76 8.23
N THR A 74 1.37 -3.41 9.20
CA THR A 74 1.68 -4.79 9.59
C THR A 74 1.06 -5.82 8.64
N LEU A 75 1.81 -6.87 8.29
CA LEU A 75 1.33 -8.02 7.49
C LEU A 75 0.06 -8.67 8.08
N ALA A 76 -0.11 -8.62 9.40
CA ALA A 76 -1.31 -9.10 10.10
C ALA A 76 -2.62 -8.38 9.68
N ARG A 77 -2.53 -7.18 9.05
CA ARG A 77 -3.69 -6.49 8.46
C ARG A 77 -3.90 -6.83 6.99
N SER A 78 -2.93 -7.47 6.34
CA SER A 78 -2.92 -7.81 4.92
C SER A 78 -3.40 -9.25 4.66
N VAL A 79 -3.29 -10.13 5.65
CA VAL A 79 -3.76 -11.53 5.58
C VAL A 79 -5.24 -11.61 5.99
N PRO A 80 -6.10 -12.34 5.24
CA PRO A 80 -7.49 -12.58 5.62
C PRO A 80 -7.61 -13.27 6.99
N LEU A 81 -8.71 -13.02 7.71
CA LEU A 81 -8.98 -13.54 9.07
C LEU A 81 -8.92 -15.07 9.22
N VAL A 82 -8.81 -15.82 8.12
CA VAL A 82 -8.73 -17.28 8.06
C VAL A 82 -7.53 -17.85 8.83
N GLU A 83 -6.47 -17.06 9.03
CA GLU A 83 -5.29 -17.50 9.81
C GLU A 83 -5.18 -16.84 11.19
N ARG A 84 -6.15 -15.99 11.57
CA ARG A 84 -6.06 -15.28 12.84
C ARG A 84 -6.60 -16.18 13.95
N LYS A 85 -5.68 -16.83 14.66
CA LYS A 85 -5.96 -17.72 15.79
C LYS A 85 -6.88 -17.02 16.80
N GLU A 86 -7.95 -17.70 17.22
CA GLU A 86 -8.95 -17.24 18.21
C GLU A 86 -8.30 -16.63 19.46
N ASP A 87 -7.11 -17.13 19.83
CA ASP A 87 -6.31 -16.72 20.98
C ASP A 87 -5.93 -15.23 20.97
N ASP A 88 -5.76 -14.61 19.80
CA ASP A 88 -5.29 -13.22 19.68
C ASP A 88 -6.42 -12.18 19.68
N ILE A 89 -7.65 -12.59 19.34
CA ILE A 89 -8.83 -11.70 19.35
C ILE A 89 -9.57 -11.76 20.70
N ILE A 90 -9.76 -12.97 21.24
CA ILE A 90 -10.75 -13.18 22.32
C ILE A 90 -10.10 -13.04 23.71
N LYS A 91 -8.84 -13.44 23.89
CA LYS A 91 -8.18 -13.37 25.21
C LYS A 91 -7.94 -11.96 25.76
N PRO A 92 -7.72 -10.90 24.96
CA PRO A 92 -7.61 -9.55 25.51
C PRO A 92 -8.95 -9.02 26.05
N LEU A 93 -10.10 -9.52 25.58
CA LEU A 93 -11.42 -9.05 25.98
C LEU A 93 -11.96 -9.74 27.23
N ILE A 94 -11.38 -10.88 27.62
CA ILE A 94 -11.82 -11.66 28.79
C ILE A 94 -10.89 -11.42 30.01
N ASN A 95 -9.69 -10.87 29.82
CA ASN A 95 -8.76 -10.53 30.91
C ASN A 95 -8.85 -9.05 31.36
N PHE A 96 -10.06 -8.48 31.38
CA PHE A 96 -10.34 -7.22 32.09
C PHE A 96 -10.91 -7.50 33.49
N GLU A 97 -10.31 -8.46 34.21
CA GLU A 97 -10.46 -8.60 35.67
C GLU A 97 -9.32 -7.88 36.40
#